data_AF-A0A087E293-F1
#
_entry.id   AF-A0A087E293-F1
#
_cell.length_a   1.000
_cell.length_b   1.000
_cell.length_c   1.000
_cell.angle_alpha   90.00
_cell.angle_beta   90.00
_cell.angle_gamma   90.00
#
_symmetry.space_group_name_H-M   'P 1'
#
loop_
_entity.id
_entity.type
_entity.pdbx_description
1 polymer ?
#
loop_
_entity_poly.entity_id
_entity_poly.type
_entity_poly.pdbx_seq_one_letter_code
_entity_poly.pdbx_strand_id
1 'polypeptide(L)'
;MPNAAKQTLFLYSTTVSDVGTVRSNNQDSSFAGERLIAMCDGMGGHAGGDTASTIAIRSLAHIEQDDEQSSVEAVAQMMETSVMAAHDAIVGKAKHERKLAGMGTTVVAVALVSGYWVLTHIGDSRAYLLRDGKLSRMTTDHSYVQHLIDTGRISPAEARNHPQRNVVMRVLGDFDIDPHPDIAICEAHPADRWLLCSDGLCGVLEDSTIEEMLSTVSDQEECAQRLVSMALKAGSTDNVTAVIGDATLALDADAFDLPHQTPLVGGAASASLETIADIMHKPVASAPVLRAGKNSPAQRAAALIQGAVHAGKDEAAKEEEQGPKSRVAQPSQVREENGEIPNTDTGEIPVVKKRDGRISADPNDPEVAKAIQREQAQQKRAHRKRVHLSRLGIIVGIVVIIAALVGLAFAGYRWSQTKYYIGEHDGVVSIYQGVPTNVFGVELSHAIQDTDIKVSSLPQSWRDQLHDGITVDSLDEARSHVKLIEQEMKNFKATERANNKGSTDSSDSKSASPSASGSASPSAASSPAALRVPLVPISGVAAWSADVWVVIG
;
A
#
# COMPACT_ATOMS: atom_id res chain seq x y z
N MET A 1 33.80 8.50 -51.22
CA MET A 1 33.30 7.62 -50.15
C MET A 1 31.81 7.48 -50.35
N PRO A 2 31.29 6.29 -50.68
CA PRO A 2 29.84 6.10 -50.74
C PRO A 2 29.26 6.32 -49.34
N ASN A 3 28.13 7.02 -49.30
CA ASN A 3 27.39 7.42 -48.11
C ASN A 3 27.15 6.18 -47.23
N ALA A 4 27.69 6.15 -46.01
CA ALA A 4 27.38 5.08 -45.07
C ALA A 4 25.87 5.13 -44.81
N ALA A 5 25.16 4.09 -45.23
CA ALA A 5 23.77 3.91 -44.85
C ALA A 5 23.72 3.97 -43.32
N LYS A 6 23.10 5.02 -42.76
CA LYS A 6 22.87 5.12 -41.31
C LYS A 6 22.15 3.84 -40.91
N GLN A 7 22.80 3.01 -40.10
CA GLN A 7 22.17 1.81 -39.60
C GLN A 7 21.00 2.21 -38.70
N THR A 8 19.80 1.76 -39.02
CA THR A 8 18.60 2.03 -38.22
C THR A 8 18.67 1.21 -36.94
N LEU A 9 18.50 1.88 -35.81
CA LEU A 9 18.39 1.26 -34.49
C LEU A 9 16.92 1.05 -34.14
N PHE A 10 16.62 -0.10 -33.53
CA PHE A 10 15.31 -0.46 -33.01
C PHE A 10 15.40 -0.67 -31.51
N LEU A 11 14.40 -0.20 -30.77
CA LEU A 11 14.28 -0.43 -29.34
C LEU A 11 13.37 -1.63 -29.11
N TYR A 12 13.90 -2.64 -28.42
CA TYR A 12 13.09 -3.70 -27.81
C TYR A 12 13.04 -3.45 -26.32
N SER A 13 11.86 -3.57 -25.73
CA SER A 13 11.70 -3.20 -24.34
C SER A 13 10.81 -4.16 -23.55
N THR A 14 10.90 -4.11 -22.25
CA THR A 14 10.00 -4.86 -21.38
C THR A 14 9.85 -4.13 -20.06
N THR A 15 8.77 -4.42 -19.35
CA THR A 15 8.56 -3.88 -18.01
C THR A 15 7.99 -4.93 -17.09
N VAL A 16 8.43 -4.87 -15.83
CA VAL A 16 7.91 -5.67 -14.72
C VAL A 16 7.66 -4.73 -13.57
N SER A 17 6.48 -4.81 -12.97
CA SER A 17 6.08 -4.00 -11.82
C SER A 17 5.40 -4.89 -10.78
N ASP A 18 5.76 -4.71 -9.51
CA ASP A 18 5.19 -5.44 -8.38
C ASP A 18 4.80 -4.48 -7.26
N VAL A 19 3.71 -4.80 -6.56
CA VAL A 19 3.19 -3.98 -5.45
C VAL A 19 4.13 -3.95 -4.25
N GLY A 20 5.04 -4.92 -4.12
CA GLY A 20 5.91 -5.03 -2.96
C GLY A 20 5.28 -5.82 -1.83
N THR A 21 5.98 -5.83 -0.68
CA THR A 21 5.58 -6.64 0.48
C THR A 21 4.77 -5.88 1.52
N VAL A 22 4.84 -4.54 1.51
CA VAL A 22 4.27 -3.68 2.56
C VAL A 22 3.09 -2.84 2.04
N ARG A 23 3.16 -2.35 0.80
CA ARG A 23 2.10 -1.50 0.21
C ARG A 23 0.85 -2.33 -0.13
N SER A 24 -0.32 -1.70 -0.04
CA SER A 24 -1.60 -2.35 -0.36
C SER A 24 -2.01 -2.21 -1.83
N ASN A 25 -1.46 -1.21 -2.52
CA ASN A 25 -1.74 -0.92 -3.93
C ASN A 25 -0.44 -0.55 -4.64
N ASN A 26 -0.38 -0.81 -5.93
CA ASN A 26 0.72 -0.39 -6.77
C ASN A 26 0.42 1.01 -7.33
N GLN A 27 1.25 1.98 -6.98
CA GLN A 27 1.14 3.37 -7.41
C GLN A 27 2.14 3.71 -8.52
N ASP A 28 3.09 2.80 -8.80
CA ASP A 28 3.95 2.89 -9.97
C ASP A 28 3.14 2.64 -11.23
N SER A 29 3.53 3.28 -12.33
CA SER A 29 3.06 2.98 -13.68
C SER A 29 4.26 2.93 -14.62
N SER A 30 4.21 2.04 -15.62
CA SER A 30 5.28 1.91 -16.60
C SER A 30 4.76 1.65 -18.00
N PHE A 31 5.57 2.01 -18.99
CA PHE A 31 5.32 1.83 -20.41
C PHE A 31 6.58 1.35 -21.10
N ALA A 32 6.44 0.34 -21.96
CA ALA A 32 7.54 -0.25 -22.72
C ALA A 32 7.08 -0.51 -24.16
N GLY A 33 7.45 0.40 -25.06
CA GLY A 33 7.18 0.32 -26.50
C GLY A 33 8.43 0.14 -27.36
N GLU A 34 8.28 0.36 -28.65
CA GLU A 34 9.31 0.29 -29.69
C GLU A 34 10.07 1.62 -29.87
N ARG A 35 9.56 2.71 -29.32
CA ARG A 35 10.22 4.03 -29.37
C ARG A 35 10.36 4.66 -28.01
N LEU A 36 9.37 4.46 -27.14
CA LEU A 36 9.34 5.04 -25.81
C LEU A 36 9.37 3.95 -24.73
N ILE A 37 10.26 4.13 -23.76
CA ILE A 37 10.17 3.50 -22.44
C ILE A 37 9.94 4.59 -21.39
N ALA A 38 9.02 4.35 -20.46
CA ALA A 38 8.69 5.32 -19.42
C ALA A 38 8.32 4.64 -18.10
N MET A 39 8.55 5.36 -17.02
CA MET A 39 8.19 4.99 -15.66
C MET A 39 7.74 6.23 -14.90
N CYS A 40 6.74 6.04 -14.05
CA CYS A 40 6.22 7.04 -13.14
C CYS A 40 5.94 6.41 -11.78
N ASP A 41 6.53 6.94 -10.71
CA ASP A 41 6.25 6.56 -9.32
C ASP A 41 5.18 7.52 -8.76
N GLY A 42 4.05 6.97 -8.34
CA GLY A 42 2.88 7.74 -7.93
C GLY A 42 2.84 8.00 -6.42
N MET A 43 2.74 9.27 -6.03
CA MET A 43 2.60 9.71 -4.64
C MET A 43 1.27 10.42 -4.36
N GLY A 44 0.82 10.36 -3.11
CA GLY A 44 -0.37 11.08 -2.63
C GLY A 44 -1.53 10.15 -2.26
N GLY A 45 -1.53 9.67 -1.01
CA GLY A 45 -2.59 8.82 -0.46
C GLY A 45 -2.84 7.53 -1.25
N HIS A 46 -3.80 6.70 -0.83
CA HIS A 46 -4.02 5.39 -1.46
C HIS A 46 -4.53 5.49 -2.92
N ALA A 47 -5.21 6.58 -3.30
CA ALA A 47 -5.90 6.74 -4.59
C ALA A 47 -5.44 7.96 -5.41
N GLY A 48 -4.49 8.76 -4.92
CA GLY A 48 -3.92 9.88 -5.67
C GLY A 48 -2.71 9.46 -6.49
N GLY A 49 -1.82 8.66 -5.91
CA GLY A 49 -0.58 8.23 -6.58
C GLY A 49 -0.82 7.37 -7.83
N ASP A 50 -1.70 6.38 -7.74
CA ASP A 50 -2.09 5.51 -8.86
C ASP A 50 -2.69 6.33 -10.03
N THR A 51 -3.51 7.32 -9.70
CA THR A 51 -4.12 8.23 -10.66
C THR A 51 -3.08 9.14 -11.31
N ALA A 52 -2.16 9.70 -10.53
CA ALA A 52 -1.15 10.62 -11.03
C ALA A 52 -0.17 9.92 -11.99
N SER A 53 0.38 8.76 -11.60
CA SER A 53 1.30 7.99 -12.45
C SER A 53 0.63 7.48 -13.72
N THR A 54 -0.65 7.08 -13.64
CA THR A 54 -1.44 6.69 -14.82
C THR A 54 -1.65 7.86 -15.79
N ILE A 55 -1.92 9.07 -15.28
CA ILE A 55 -2.07 10.27 -16.12
C ILE A 55 -0.77 10.58 -16.84
N ALA A 56 0.37 10.52 -16.14
CA ALA A 56 1.68 10.79 -16.74
C ALA A 56 2.03 9.81 -17.88
N ILE A 57 1.87 8.50 -17.67
CA ILE A 57 2.08 7.50 -18.74
C ILE A 57 1.15 7.74 -19.93
N ARG A 58 -0.13 8.04 -19.68
CA ARG A 58 -1.09 8.33 -20.76
C ARG A 58 -0.71 9.57 -21.56
N SER A 59 -0.21 10.62 -20.90
CA SER A 59 0.25 11.82 -21.60
C SER A 59 1.47 11.55 -22.46
N LEU A 60 2.35 10.62 -22.07
CA LEU A 60 3.56 10.28 -22.85
C LEU A 60 3.32 9.25 -23.96
N ALA A 61 2.29 8.40 -23.84
CA ALA A 61 2.07 7.26 -24.73
C ALA A 61 1.98 7.61 -26.24
N HIS A 62 1.61 8.84 -26.60
CA HIS A 62 1.53 9.24 -28.01
C HIS A 62 2.91 9.38 -28.69
N ILE A 63 4.00 9.50 -27.93
CA ILE A 63 5.38 9.53 -28.47
C ILE A 63 5.74 8.20 -29.15
N GLU A 64 5.03 7.12 -28.81
CA GLU A 64 5.17 5.81 -29.44
C GLU A 64 4.68 5.78 -30.91
N GLN A 65 3.92 6.78 -31.34
CA GLN A 65 3.40 6.84 -32.70
C GLN A 65 4.52 7.00 -33.74
N ASP A 66 4.29 6.43 -34.92
CA ASP A 66 5.25 6.46 -36.00
C ASP A 66 5.21 7.79 -36.76
N ASP A 67 6.18 8.66 -36.48
CA ASP A 67 6.50 9.78 -37.35
C ASP A 67 7.98 9.69 -37.77
N GLU A 68 8.24 8.97 -38.87
CA GLU A 68 9.57 8.82 -39.47
C GLU A 68 10.28 10.15 -39.79
N GLN A 69 9.56 11.28 -39.74
CA GLN A 69 10.08 12.62 -40.06
C GLN A 69 10.35 13.49 -38.82
N SER A 70 10.10 12.98 -37.62
CA SER A 70 10.33 13.73 -36.38
C SER A 70 11.83 13.95 -36.12
N SER A 71 12.24 15.23 -35.99
CA SER A 71 13.59 15.59 -35.59
C SER A 71 13.83 15.29 -34.11
N VAL A 72 15.10 15.15 -33.70
CA VAL A 72 15.46 14.89 -32.29
C VAL A 72 14.95 16.01 -31.38
N GLU A 73 15.06 17.26 -31.83
CA GLU A 73 14.58 18.44 -31.12
C GLU A 73 13.05 18.46 -31.03
N ALA A 74 12.35 18.04 -32.08
CA ALA A 74 10.90 17.95 -32.07
C ALA A 74 10.41 16.91 -31.05
N VAL A 75 11.07 15.76 -30.95
CA VAL A 75 10.76 14.74 -29.93
C VAL A 75 11.11 15.23 -28.53
N ALA A 76 12.24 15.91 -28.34
CA ALA A 76 12.59 16.50 -27.05
C ALA A 76 11.53 17.51 -26.58
N GLN A 77 11.10 18.41 -27.47
CA GLN A 77 10.05 19.38 -27.18
C GLN A 77 8.68 18.70 -26.96
N MET A 78 8.38 17.63 -27.70
CA MET A 78 7.19 16.81 -27.50
C MET A 78 7.21 16.16 -26.11
N MET A 79 8.33 15.57 -25.68
CA MET A 79 8.49 14.99 -24.34
C MET A 79 8.28 16.05 -23.25
N GLU A 80 8.90 17.22 -23.38
CA GLU A 80 8.72 18.34 -22.45
C GLU A 80 7.25 18.76 -22.34
N THR A 81 6.62 19.02 -23.50
CA THR A 81 5.23 19.46 -23.57
C THR A 81 4.27 18.41 -23.02
N SER A 82 4.57 17.13 -23.22
CA SER A 82 3.78 16.00 -22.71
C SER A 82 3.86 15.88 -21.20
N VAL A 83 5.05 16.08 -20.62
CA VAL A 83 5.27 16.12 -19.17
C VAL A 83 4.53 17.31 -18.55
N MET A 84 4.60 18.48 -19.18
CA MET A 84 3.87 19.67 -18.72
C MET A 84 2.35 19.50 -18.84
N ALA A 85 1.86 18.88 -19.91
CA ALA A 85 0.45 18.54 -20.05
C ALA A 85 -0.02 17.52 -18.99
N ALA A 86 0.84 16.56 -18.62
CA ALA A 86 0.58 15.66 -17.50
C ALA A 86 0.48 16.43 -16.17
N HIS A 87 1.39 17.37 -15.91
CA HIS A 87 1.33 18.24 -14.74
C HIS A 87 -0.02 18.96 -14.66
N ASP A 88 -0.43 19.65 -15.73
CA ASP A 88 -1.68 20.39 -15.77
C ASP A 88 -2.91 19.49 -15.57
N ALA A 89 -2.89 18.28 -16.14
CA ALA A 89 -3.95 17.29 -15.96
C ALA A 89 -4.02 16.78 -14.50
N ILE A 90 -2.88 16.54 -13.86
CA ILE A 90 -2.80 16.12 -12.45
C ILE A 90 -3.32 17.24 -11.54
N VAL A 91 -2.82 18.47 -11.70
CA VAL A 91 -3.26 19.65 -10.94
C VAL A 91 -4.75 19.90 -11.14
N GLY A 92 -5.22 19.84 -12.39
CA GLY A 92 -6.62 19.99 -12.74
C GLY A 92 -7.48 18.97 -11.99
N LYS A 93 -7.11 17.70 -12.03
CA LYS A 93 -7.88 16.63 -11.37
C LYS A 93 -7.83 16.72 -9.84
N ALA A 94 -6.69 17.08 -9.25
CA ALA A 94 -6.54 17.29 -7.80
C ALA A 94 -7.47 18.41 -7.30
N LYS A 95 -7.59 19.50 -8.06
CA LYS A 95 -8.48 20.63 -7.74
C LYS A 95 -9.97 20.28 -7.80
N HIS A 96 -10.37 19.42 -8.75
CA HIS A 96 -11.77 19.01 -8.88
C HIS A 96 -12.17 17.95 -7.84
N GLU A 97 -11.25 17.05 -7.47
CA GLU A 97 -11.51 15.95 -6.55
C GLU A 97 -10.68 16.09 -5.26
N ARG A 98 -11.24 16.70 -4.20
CA ARG A 98 -10.51 16.93 -2.94
C ARG A 98 -9.85 15.70 -2.32
N LYS A 99 -10.36 14.50 -2.59
CA LYS A 99 -9.76 13.23 -2.11
C LYS A 99 -8.41 12.91 -2.77
N LEU A 100 -8.10 13.55 -3.89
CA LEU A 100 -6.86 13.45 -4.66
C LEU A 100 -5.93 14.65 -4.42
N ALA A 101 -6.24 15.50 -3.43
CA ALA A 101 -5.38 16.63 -3.09
C ALA A 101 -3.99 16.14 -2.64
N GLY A 102 -2.95 16.80 -3.14
CA GLY A 102 -1.56 16.40 -2.90
C GLY A 102 -1.14 15.14 -3.66
N MET A 103 -1.86 14.75 -4.71
CA MET A 103 -1.35 13.73 -5.63
C MET A 103 -0.24 14.29 -6.51
N GLY A 104 0.72 13.43 -6.81
CA GLY A 104 1.79 13.72 -7.74
C GLY A 104 2.49 12.46 -8.21
N THR A 105 3.45 12.62 -9.10
CA THR A 105 4.23 11.49 -9.61
C THR A 105 5.60 11.94 -10.10
N THR A 106 6.57 11.05 -10.02
CA THR A 106 7.84 11.18 -10.74
C THR A 106 7.63 10.83 -12.22
N VAL A 107 8.56 11.22 -13.07
CA VAL A 107 8.63 10.75 -14.46
C VAL A 107 10.08 10.52 -14.83
N VAL A 108 10.36 9.36 -15.39
CA VAL A 108 11.58 9.11 -16.15
C VAL A 108 11.18 8.42 -17.45
N ALA A 109 11.60 8.97 -18.59
CA ALA A 109 11.32 8.36 -19.88
C ALA A 109 12.47 8.55 -20.86
N VAL A 110 12.67 7.56 -21.71
CA VAL A 110 13.71 7.55 -22.75
C VAL A 110 13.06 7.19 -24.07
N ALA A 111 13.32 8.01 -25.10
CA ALA A 111 12.88 7.77 -26.46
C ALA A 111 14.06 7.53 -27.41
N LEU A 112 13.91 6.58 -28.34
CA LEU A 112 14.85 6.36 -29.45
C LEU A 112 14.32 7.07 -30.70
N VAL A 113 15.04 8.09 -31.18
CA VAL A 113 14.68 8.83 -32.39
C VAL A 113 15.91 9.12 -33.25
N SER A 114 15.86 8.78 -34.53
CA SER A 114 16.90 9.14 -35.52
C SER A 114 18.34 8.76 -35.12
N GLY A 115 18.50 7.69 -34.31
CA GLY A 115 19.80 7.25 -33.78
C GLY A 115 20.27 8.01 -32.53
N TYR A 116 19.39 8.72 -31.85
CA TYR A 116 19.64 9.43 -30.61
C TYR A 116 18.68 8.96 -29.51
N TRP A 117 19.19 8.93 -28.29
CA TRP A 117 18.38 8.83 -27.08
C TRP A 117 17.98 10.21 -26.61
N VAL A 118 16.71 10.38 -26.31
CA VAL A 118 16.17 11.57 -25.65
C VAL A 118 15.64 11.14 -24.29
N LEU A 119 16.27 11.62 -23.22
CA LEU A 119 15.91 11.36 -21.83
C LEU A 119 15.12 12.55 -21.29
N THR A 120 14.01 12.29 -20.61
CA THR A 120 13.30 13.26 -19.77
C THR A 120 13.20 12.73 -18.33
N HIS A 121 13.40 13.60 -17.35
CA HIS A 121 13.45 13.19 -15.95
C HIS A 121 12.93 14.27 -14.99
N ILE A 122 12.07 13.86 -14.06
CA ILE A 122 11.68 14.63 -12.88
C ILE A 122 11.36 13.70 -11.72
N GLY A 123 12.08 13.84 -10.60
CA GLY A 123 11.86 13.06 -9.39
C GLY A 123 13.12 12.33 -8.96
N ASP A 124 12.96 11.21 -8.28
CA ASP A 124 14.04 10.35 -7.78
C ASP A 124 14.00 8.92 -8.37
N SER A 125 13.15 8.69 -9.37
CA SER A 125 13.24 7.51 -10.24
C SER A 125 14.47 7.63 -11.14
N ARG A 126 15.18 6.53 -11.37
CA ARG A 126 16.51 6.56 -12.01
C ARG A 126 16.53 5.92 -13.38
N ALA A 127 17.32 6.52 -14.27
CA ALA A 127 17.74 5.89 -15.52
C ALA A 127 19.22 5.52 -15.47
N TYR A 128 19.52 4.27 -15.85
CA TYR A 128 20.87 3.77 -16.03
C TYR A 128 21.06 3.31 -17.48
N LEU A 129 22.24 3.60 -18.03
CA LEU A 129 22.68 3.14 -19.35
C LEU A 129 23.88 2.22 -19.17
N LEU A 130 23.75 0.99 -19.64
CA LEU A 130 24.86 0.05 -19.80
C LEU A 130 25.38 0.16 -21.24
N ARG A 131 26.62 0.61 -21.38
CA ARG A 131 27.33 0.72 -22.67
C ARG A 131 28.74 0.17 -22.51
N ASP A 132 29.16 -0.67 -23.46
CA ASP A 132 30.50 -1.31 -23.47
C ASP A 132 30.86 -2.01 -22.14
N GLY A 133 29.85 -2.59 -21.49
CA GLY A 133 30.01 -3.29 -20.20
C GLY A 133 30.21 -2.37 -18.99
N LYS A 134 29.99 -1.06 -19.12
CA LYS A 134 30.06 -0.08 -18.03
C LYS A 134 28.69 0.53 -17.76
N LEU A 135 28.26 0.45 -16.50
CA LEU A 135 27.03 1.10 -16.06
C LEU A 135 27.26 2.59 -15.79
N SER A 136 26.43 3.44 -16.39
CA SER A 136 26.41 4.89 -16.14
C SER A 136 25.02 5.32 -15.69
N ARG A 137 24.93 6.01 -14.55
CA ARG A 137 23.69 6.63 -14.11
C ARG A 137 23.47 7.93 -14.89
N MET A 138 22.30 8.05 -15.51
CA MET A 138 21.99 9.13 -16.46
C MET A 138 21.13 10.24 -15.85
N THR A 139 20.52 9.99 -14.69
CA THR A 139 19.71 10.98 -13.96
C THR A 139 20.33 11.36 -12.63
N THR A 140 20.09 12.60 -12.19
CA THR A 140 20.40 13.07 -10.83
C THR A 140 19.10 13.22 -10.06
N ASP A 141 18.98 12.60 -8.89
CA ASP A 141 17.69 12.60 -8.16
C ASP A 141 17.33 14.03 -7.74
N HIS A 142 16.09 14.43 -7.98
CA HIS A 142 15.51 15.64 -7.42
C HIS A 142 15.05 15.40 -5.98
N SER A 143 15.96 14.94 -5.11
CA SER A 143 15.68 14.63 -3.71
C SER A 143 16.44 15.56 -2.75
N TYR A 144 15.93 15.67 -1.53
CA TYR A 144 16.56 16.50 -0.50
C TYR A 144 17.97 15.98 -0.15
N VAL A 145 18.15 14.67 -0.11
CA VAL A 145 19.47 14.07 0.16
C VAL A 145 20.45 14.32 -0.98
N GLN A 146 20.01 14.30 -2.23
CA GLN A 146 20.87 14.64 -3.36
C GLN A 146 21.32 16.11 -3.28
N HIS A 147 20.41 17.04 -2.94
CA HIS A 147 20.77 18.44 -2.71
C HIS A 147 21.83 18.61 -1.59
N LEU A 148 21.75 17.82 -0.52
CA LEU A 148 22.76 17.83 0.55
C LEU A 148 24.11 17.26 0.09
N ILE A 149 24.11 16.27 -0.81
CA ILE A 149 25.34 15.76 -1.43
C ILE A 149 25.96 16.85 -2.31
N ASP A 150 25.17 17.46 -3.18
CA ASP A 150 25.63 18.47 -4.15
C ASP A 150 26.20 19.71 -3.46
N THR A 151 25.66 20.06 -2.29
CA THR A 151 26.15 21.16 -1.44
C THR A 151 27.28 20.76 -0.48
N GLY A 152 27.75 19.50 -0.56
CA GLY A 152 28.83 18.96 0.26
C GLY A 152 28.52 18.87 1.76
N ARG A 153 27.22 18.82 2.12
CA ARG A 153 26.76 18.73 3.51
C ARG A 153 26.78 17.30 4.04
N ILE A 154 26.56 16.31 3.18
CA ILE A 154 26.63 14.88 3.49
C ILE A 154 27.36 14.14 2.39
N SER A 155 27.92 12.99 2.72
CA SER A 155 28.47 12.05 1.75
C SER A 155 27.39 11.15 1.14
N PRO A 156 27.62 10.54 -0.05
CA PRO A 156 26.71 9.57 -0.64
C PRO A 156 26.40 8.37 0.28
N ALA A 157 27.36 7.95 1.11
CA ALA A 157 27.16 6.86 2.07
C ALA A 157 26.21 7.27 3.21
N GLU A 158 26.30 8.50 3.70
CA GLU A 158 25.41 9.05 4.72
C GLU A 158 23.99 9.27 4.19
N ALA A 159 23.86 9.65 2.92
CA ALA A 159 22.56 9.86 2.27
C ALA A 159 21.65 8.62 2.30
N ARG A 160 22.22 7.42 2.15
CA ARG A 160 21.46 6.15 2.17
C ARG A 160 20.69 5.92 3.47
N ASN A 161 21.27 6.34 4.60
CA ASN A 161 20.69 6.17 5.94
C ASN A 161 20.04 7.45 6.47
N HIS A 162 19.89 8.47 5.64
CA HIS A 162 19.37 9.76 6.07
C HIS A 162 17.86 9.64 6.43
N PRO A 163 17.41 10.25 7.54
CA PRO A 163 16.00 10.19 7.95
C PRO A 163 15.03 10.74 6.91
N GLN A 164 15.48 11.71 6.11
CA GLN A 164 14.69 12.38 5.06
C GLN A 164 15.08 11.90 3.65
N ARG A 165 15.54 10.65 3.49
CA ARG A 165 15.94 10.12 2.16
C ARG A 165 14.78 10.03 1.17
N ASN A 166 13.55 9.84 1.66
CA ASN A 166 12.34 9.75 0.84
C ASN A 166 11.70 11.12 0.53
N VAL A 167 12.41 12.24 0.78
CA VAL A 167 11.86 13.58 0.52
C VAL A 167 12.28 14.02 -0.88
N VAL A 168 11.31 14.01 -1.79
CA VAL A 168 11.46 14.49 -3.17
C VAL A 168 11.20 16.00 -3.23
N MET A 169 12.02 16.72 -4.01
CA MET A 169 12.04 18.18 -4.14
C MET A 169 11.39 18.66 -5.44
N ARG A 170 11.37 17.85 -6.50
CA ARG A 170 10.66 18.14 -7.77
C ARG A 170 9.86 16.92 -8.20
N VAL A 171 8.56 17.09 -8.39
CA VAL A 171 7.61 16.07 -8.89
C VAL A 171 6.52 16.77 -9.69
N LEU A 172 5.81 16.03 -10.53
CA LEU A 172 4.59 16.53 -11.14
C LEU A 172 3.46 16.46 -10.10
N GLY A 173 2.64 17.49 -9.98
CA GLY A 173 1.47 17.45 -9.09
C GLY A 173 0.99 18.81 -8.63
N ASP A 174 0.01 18.80 -7.72
CA ASP A 174 -0.58 19.99 -7.10
C ASP A 174 0.31 20.56 -5.98
N PHE A 175 1.57 20.81 -6.33
CA PHE A 175 2.59 21.37 -5.45
C PHE A 175 3.12 22.68 -6.06
N ASP A 176 3.42 23.66 -5.21
CA ASP A 176 4.03 24.94 -5.62
C ASP A 176 5.55 24.77 -5.79
N ILE A 177 5.93 23.92 -6.73
CA ILE A 177 7.32 23.57 -7.07
C ILE A 177 7.48 23.59 -8.59
N ASP A 178 8.72 23.77 -9.06
CA ASP A 178 9.02 23.80 -10.48
C ASP A 178 8.75 22.43 -11.16
N PRO A 179 7.81 22.36 -12.11
CA PRO A 179 7.42 21.10 -12.77
C PRO A 179 8.20 20.82 -14.05
N HIS A 180 9.08 21.72 -14.51
CA HIS A 180 9.82 21.50 -15.76
C HIS A 180 10.72 20.26 -15.61
N PRO A 181 10.73 19.34 -16.59
CA PRO A 181 11.63 18.19 -16.54
C PRO A 181 13.04 18.56 -16.99
N ASP A 182 14.01 17.77 -16.54
CA ASP A 182 15.35 17.81 -17.11
C ASP A 182 15.37 17.00 -18.42
N ILE A 183 16.01 17.54 -19.46
CA ILE A 183 16.12 16.89 -20.77
C ILE A 183 17.59 16.71 -21.15
N ALA A 184 17.93 15.51 -21.60
CA ALA A 184 19.25 15.19 -22.11
C ALA A 184 19.15 14.41 -23.43
N ILE A 185 20.04 14.73 -24.36
CA ILE A 185 20.14 14.09 -25.66
C ILE A 185 21.52 13.46 -25.79
N CYS A 186 21.60 12.20 -26.23
CA CYS A 186 22.86 11.56 -26.57
C CYS A 186 22.76 10.61 -27.75
N GLU A 187 23.89 10.35 -28.39
CA GLU A 187 23.98 9.42 -29.51
C GLU A 187 23.73 7.98 -29.03
N ALA A 188 22.81 7.30 -29.71
CA ALA A 188 22.50 5.90 -29.44
C ALA A 188 23.52 4.99 -30.11
N HIS A 189 23.96 3.98 -29.39
CA HIS A 189 24.86 2.96 -29.90
C HIS A 189 24.16 1.59 -29.95
N PRO A 190 24.53 0.72 -30.90
CA PRO A 190 24.12 -0.67 -30.89
C PRO A 190 24.45 -1.33 -29.56
N ALA A 191 23.54 -2.17 -29.06
CA ALA A 191 23.66 -2.88 -27.79
C ALA A 191 23.66 -1.98 -26.54
N ASP A 192 23.31 -0.70 -26.67
CA ASP A 192 22.93 0.11 -25.51
C ASP A 192 21.76 -0.55 -24.78
N ARG A 193 21.89 -0.70 -23.47
CA ARG A 193 20.84 -1.23 -22.60
C ARG A 193 20.46 -0.22 -21.53
N TRP A 194 19.21 0.18 -21.53
CA TRP A 194 18.61 1.06 -20.55
C TRP A 194 17.93 0.27 -19.43
N LEU A 195 18.04 0.78 -18.21
CA LEU A 195 17.20 0.42 -17.07
C LEU A 195 16.55 1.69 -16.52
N LEU A 196 15.21 1.75 -16.54
CA LEU A 196 14.44 2.71 -15.75
C LEU A 196 13.90 1.99 -14.51
N CYS A 197 14.09 2.58 -13.33
CA CYS A 197 13.71 1.93 -12.08
C CYS A 197 13.22 2.92 -11.01
N SER A 198 12.26 2.45 -10.19
CA SER A 198 11.68 3.24 -9.09
C SER A 198 12.62 3.18 -7.88
N ASP A 199 12.36 4.04 -6.90
CA ASP A 199 13.14 4.07 -5.66
C ASP A 199 13.07 2.73 -4.91
N GLY A 200 11.98 1.97 -5.06
CA GLY A 200 11.81 0.63 -4.50
C GLY A 200 12.81 -0.40 -5.03
N LEU A 201 13.47 -0.14 -6.18
CA LEU A 201 14.57 -0.96 -6.70
C LEU A 201 15.94 -0.34 -6.36
N CYS A 202 16.18 0.90 -6.78
CA CYS A 202 17.49 1.56 -6.62
C CYS A 202 17.78 2.07 -5.20
N GLY A 203 16.78 2.06 -4.32
CA GLY A 203 16.92 2.32 -2.90
C GLY A 203 17.40 1.11 -2.09
N VAL A 204 17.29 -0.10 -2.64
CA VAL A 204 17.74 -1.35 -1.97
C VAL A 204 18.86 -2.08 -2.68
N LEU A 205 18.94 -2.00 -4.01
CA LEU A 205 20.02 -2.61 -4.78
C LEU A 205 21.16 -1.62 -5.01
N GLU A 206 22.39 -2.09 -4.90
CA GLU A 206 23.57 -1.29 -5.23
C GLU A 206 23.83 -1.26 -6.74
N ASP A 207 24.43 -0.18 -7.22
CA ASP A 207 24.77 0.00 -8.65
C ASP A 207 25.63 -1.16 -9.19
N SER A 208 26.51 -1.75 -8.38
CA SER A 208 27.33 -2.93 -8.75
C SER A 208 26.48 -4.17 -9.04
N THR A 209 25.42 -4.38 -8.26
CA THR A 209 24.48 -5.49 -8.45
C THR A 209 23.64 -5.26 -9.72
N ILE A 210 23.25 -4.01 -9.97
CA ILE A 210 22.54 -3.63 -11.19
C ILE A 210 23.42 -3.84 -12.42
N GLU A 211 24.69 -3.42 -12.37
CA GLU A 211 25.67 -3.58 -13.45
C GLU A 211 25.91 -5.06 -13.78
N GLU A 212 26.13 -5.90 -12.76
CA GLU A 212 26.32 -7.34 -12.94
C GLU A 212 25.09 -7.98 -13.60
N MET A 213 23.89 -7.63 -13.15
CA MET A 213 22.63 -8.17 -13.67
C MET A 213 22.36 -7.77 -15.12
N LEU A 214 22.52 -6.48 -15.45
CA LEU A 214 22.33 -5.98 -16.81
C LEU A 214 23.36 -6.55 -17.78
N SER A 215 24.58 -6.84 -17.31
CA SER A 215 25.67 -7.41 -18.13
C SER A 215 25.55 -8.93 -18.32
N THR A 216 25.07 -9.66 -17.31
CA THR A 216 25.08 -11.13 -17.30
C THR A 216 23.83 -11.73 -17.94
N VAL A 217 22.66 -11.11 -17.76
CA VAL A 217 21.38 -11.65 -18.22
C VAL A 217 21.00 -11.02 -19.54
N SER A 218 21.18 -11.75 -20.65
CA SER A 218 20.90 -11.23 -21.99
C SER A 218 19.41 -11.04 -22.27
N ASP A 219 18.55 -11.91 -21.74
CA ASP A 219 17.10 -11.79 -21.93
C ASP A 219 16.53 -10.64 -21.10
N GLN A 220 15.84 -9.70 -21.76
CA GLN A 220 15.33 -8.48 -21.15
C GLN A 220 14.28 -8.77 -20.08
N GLU A 221 13.34 -9.68 -20.37
CA GLU A 221 12.25 -10.02 -19.46
C GLU A 221 12.80 -10.73 -18.22
N GLU A 222 13.68 -11.72 -18.41
CA GLU A 222 14.36 -12.39 -17.31
C GLU A 222 15.18 -11.43 -16.47
N CYS A 223 15.88 -10.47 -17.09
CA CYS A 223 16.63 -9.45 -16.37
C CYS A 223 15.72 -8.60 -15.48
N ALA A 224 14.63 -8.06 -16.03
CA ALA A 224 13.64 -7.29 -15.28
C ALA A 224 13.00 -8.10 -14.14
N GLN A 225 12.60 -9.36 -14.42
CA GLN A 225 12.03 -10.28 -13.45
C GLN A 225 12.99 -10.57 -12.28
N ARG A 226 14.27 -10.80 -12.58
CA ARG A 226 15.30 -11.06 -11.56
C ARG A 226 15.60 -9.82 -10.74
N LEU A 227 15.73 -8.64 -11.36
CA LEU A 227 15.96 -7.38 -10.65
C LEU A 227 14.84 -7.07 -9.66
N VAL A 228 13.58 -7.15 -10.09
CA VAL A 228 12.42 -6.95 -9.20
C VAL A 228 12.41 -8.02 -8.10
N SER A 229 12.65 -9.29 -8.42
CA SER A 229 12.73 -10.35 -7.41
C SER A 229 13.84 -10.12 -6.39
N MET A 230 15.00 -9.62 -6.81
CA MET A 230 16.13 -9.32 -5.94
C MET A 230 15.81 -8.16 -5.00
N ALA A 231 15.21 -7.08 -5.50
CA ALA A 231 14.79 -5.94 -4.68
C ALA A 231 13.77 -6.36 -3.59
N LEU A 232 12.80 -7.20 -3.95
CA LEU A 232 11.83 -7.75 -2.99
C LEU A 232 12.50 -8.64 -1.93
N LYS A 233 13.47 -9.48 -2.34
CA LYS A 233 14.24 -10.33 -1.41
C LYS A 233 15.20 -9.54 -0.52
N ALA A 234 15.72 -8.42 -1.01
CA ALA A 234 16.54 -7.49 -0.25
C ALA A 234 15.73 -6.69 0.79
N GLY A 235 14.40 -6.82 0.79
CA GLY A 235 13.52 -6.21 1.78
C GLY A 235 12.94 -4.87 1.35
N SER A 236 12.75 -4.64 0.04
CA SER A 236 12.05 -3.44 -0.44
C SER A 236 10.66 -3.31 0.20
N THR A 237 10.42 -2.13 0.76
CA THR A 237 9.17 -1.76 1.41
C THR A 237 8.22 -0.99 0.50
N ASP A 238 8.66 -0.67 -0.73
CA ASP A 238 7.88 0.11 -1.68
C ASP A 238 7.40 -0.71 -2.87
N ASN A 239 6.63 -0.06 -3.76
CA ASN A 239 6.38 -0.58 -5.10
C ASN A 239 7.71 -0.72 -5.85
N VAL A 240 7.86 -1.78 -6.62
CA VAL A 240 9.11 -2.09 -7.31
C VAL A 240 8.82 -2.27 -8.78
N THR A 241 9.38 -1.38 -9.58
CA THR A 241 9.21 -1.41 -11.03
C THR A 241 10.56 -1.32 -11.74
N ALA A 242 10.70 -2.08 -12.83
CA ALA A 242 11.84 -2.06 -13.72
C ALA A 242 11.36 -2.03 -15.17
N VAL A 243 11.96 -1.17 -15.98
CA VAL A 243 11.78 -1.10 -17.43
C VAL A 243 13.15 -1.30 -18.07
N ILE A 244 13.27 -2.29 -18.95
CA ILE A 244 14.49 -2.55 -19.70
C ILE A 244 14.26 -2.18 -21.15
N GLY A 245 15.24 -1.56 -21.80
CA GLY A 245 15.19 -1.23 -23.22
C GLY A 245 16.54 -1.45 -23.89
N ASP A 246 16.59 -2.27 -24.93
CA ASP A 246 17.81 -2.56 -25.69
C ASP A 246 17.74 -1.91 -27.08
N ALA A 247 18.78 -1.18 -27.46
CA ALA A 247 18.98 -0.80 -28.86
C ALA A 247 19.60 -1.94 -29.65
N THR A 248 18.92 -2.34 -30.71
CA THR A 248 19.33 -3.40 -31.63
C THR A 248 19.49 -2.85 -33.04
N LEU A 249 20.42 -3.41 -33.80
CA LEU A 249 20.62 -3.06 -35.20
C LEU A 249 19.65 -3.85 -36.08
N ALA A 250 19.11 -3.20 -37.10
CA ALA A 250 18.49 -3.88 -38.23
C ALA A 250 19.54 -4.79 -38.90
N LEU A 251 19.38 -6.11 -38.81
CA LEU A 251 20.25 -7.05 -39.55
C LEU A 251 19.90 -7.06 -41.06
N ASP A 252 18.68 -6.68 -41.43
CA ASP A 252 18.24 -6.41 -42.81
C ASP A 252 17.09 -5.38 -42.78
N ALA A 253 17.31 -4.18 -43.35
CA ALA A 253 16.26 -3.15 -43.46
C ALA A 253 15.15 -3.55 -44.46
N ASP A 254 15.41 -4.53 -45.33
CA ASP A 254 14.50 -5.05 -46.35
C ASP A 254 13.82 -6.37 -45.94
N ALA A 255 14.08 -6.89 -44.72
CA ALA A 255 13.37 -8.04 -44.20
C ALA A 255 11.92 -7.63 -43.88
N PHE A 256 10.97 -8.19 -44.64
CA PHE A 256 9.54 -7.90 -44.64
C PHE A 256 8.81 -8.07 -43.27
N ASP A 257 9.51 -8.50 -42.23
CA ASP A 257 9.00 -8.72 -40.86
C ASP A 257 9.99 -8.11 -39.86
N LEU A 258 10.04 -6.78 -39.76
CA LEU A 258 10.57 -6.14 -38.55
C LEU A 258 9.63 -6.54 -37.39
N PRO A 259 10.11 -7.22 -36.33
CA PRO A 259 9.24 -7.66 -35.25
C PRO A 259 8.61 -6.44 -34.57
N HIS A 260 7.34 -6.16 -34.89
CA HIS A 260 6.58 -5.18 -34.14
C HIS A 260 6.27 -5.77 -32.77
N GLN A 261 6.75 -5.12 -31.72
CA GLN A 261 6.47 -5.45 -30.35
C GLN A 261 5.17 -4.74 -29.92
N THR A 262 4.18 -5.52 -29.49
CA THR A 262 3.02 -4.95 -28.80
C THR A 262 3.47 -4.23 -27.53
N PRO A 263 3.22 -2.91 -27.38
CA PRO A 263 3.69 -2.19 -26.21
C PRO A 263 3.10 -2.72 -24.92
N LEU A 264 3.93 -2.76 -23.88
CA LEU A 264 3.61 -3.30 -22.57
C LEU A 264 3.36 -2.18 -21.57
N VAL A 265 2.29 -2.31 -20.78
CA VAL A 265 1.94 -1.35 -19.72
C VAL A 265 1.93 -2.07 -18.37
N GLY A 266 2.71 -1.56 -17.42
CA GLY A 266 2.83 -2.10 -16.06
C GLY A 266 2.21 -1.18 -14.99
N GLY A 267 2.08 -1.73 -13.77
CA GLY A 267 1.65 -0.97 -12.60
C GLY A 267 0.17 -0.53 -12.66
N ALA A 268 -0.16 0.62 -12.07
CA ALA A 268 -1.50 1.18 -12.01
C ALA A 268 -2.10 1.45 -13.41
N ALA A 269 -1.29 1.90 -14.36
CA ALA A 269 -1.72 2.16 -15.73
C ALA A 269 -2.28 0.92 -16.46
N SER A 270 -1.89 -0.30 -16.04
CA SER A 270 -2.41 -1.55 -16.61
C SER A 270 -3.92 -1.77 -16.35
N ALA A 271 -4.53 -1.02 -15.42
CA ALA A 271 -5.98 -1.00 -15.23
C ALA A 271 -6.71 -0.25 -16.36
N SER A 272 -6.02 0.61 -17.12
CA SER A 272 -6.59 1.52 -18.13
C SER A 272 -6.02 1.27 -19.55
N LEU A 273 -5.69 0.02 -19.89
CA LEU A 273 -5.07 -0.35 -21.18
C LEU A 273 -5.86 0.17 -22.38
N GLU A 274 -7.19 0.10 -22.34
CA GLU A 274 -8.08 0.52 -23.41
C GLU A 274 -7.79 1.96 -23.83
N THR A 275 -7.60 2.87 -22.86
CA THR A 275 -7.38 4.27 -23.23
C THR A 275 -6.00 4.52 -23.79
N ILE A 276 -5.00 3.72 -23.38
CA ILE A 276 -3.65 3.80 -23.96
C ILE A 276 -3.67 3.25 -25.39
N ALA A 277 -4.39 2.15 -25.64
CA ALA A 277 -4.62 1.62 -26.99
C ALA A 277 -5.31 2.65 -27.89
N ASP A 278 -6.30 3.36 -27.37
CA ASP A 278 -7.02 4.41 -28.09
C ASP A 278 -6.10 5.60 -28.43
N ILE A 279 -5.20 6.01 -27.52
CA ILE A 279 -4.21 7.07 -27.75
C ILE A 279 -3.20 6.66 -28.82
N MET A 280 -2.76 5.40 -28.81
CA MET A 280 -1.73 4.91 -29.74
C MET A 280 -2.29 4.42 -31.07
N HIS A 281 -3.61 4.24 -31.17
CA HIS A 281 -4.26 3.57 -32.31
C HIS A 281 -3.68 2.18 -32.63
N LYS A 282 -3.17 1.46 -31.61
CA LYS A 282 -2.51 0.16 -31.70
C LYS A 282 -2.87 -0.72 -30.50
N PRO A 283 -2.79 -2.06 -30.60
CA PRO A 283 -2.98 -2.93 -29.45
C PRO A 283 -1.91 -2.68 -28.39
N VAL A 284 -2.29 -2.80 -27.12
CA VAL A 284 -1.37 -2.75 -25.97
C VAL A 284 -1.63 -3.92 -25.04
N ALA A 285 -0.60 -4.43 -24.39
CA ALA A 285 -0.70 -5.56 -23.49
C ALA A 285 -0.28 -5.19 -22.07
N SER A 286 -0.85 -5.88 -21.07
CA SER A 286 -0.38 -5.78 -19.70
C SER A 286 1.00 -6.42 -19.57
N ALA A 287 1.86 -5.81 -18.76
CA ALA A 287 3.15 -6.35 -18.37
C ALA A 287 3.04 -7.79 -17.82
N PRO A 288 4.06 -8.64 -18.06
CA PRO A 288 4.11 -9.98 -17.49
C PRO A 288 4.13 -9.94 -15.96
N VAL A 289 3.35 -10.83 -15.34
CA VAL A 289 3.30 -10.98 -13.88
C VAL A 289 4.64 -11.50 -13.36
N LEU A 290 5.08 -11.04 -12.19
CA LEU A 290 6.31 -11.50 -11.55
C LEU A 290 6.29 -13.03 -11.35
N ARG A 291 7.20 -13.76 -12.01
CA ARG A 291 7.28 -15.24 -12.03
C ARG A 291 7.57 -15.82 -10.63
N ALA A 292 8.37 -15.12 -9.84
CA ALA A 292 8.69 -15.49 -8.47
C ALA A 292 7.49 -15.34 -7.49
N GLY A 293 6.42 -14.64 -7.92
CA GLY A 293 5.21 -14.40 -7.14
C GLY A 293 4.41 -15.68 -6.82
N LYS A 294 4.56 -16.75 -7.61
CA LYS A 294 3.84 -18.03 -7.37
C LYS A 294 4.05 -18.62 -5.97
N ASN A 295 5.11 -18.22 -5.25
CA ASN A 295 5.40 -18.65 -3.87
C ASN A 295 5.57 -17.51 -2.85
N SER A 296 5.24 -16.26 -3.20
CA SER A 296 5.37 -15.10 -2.31
C SER A 296 4.49 -15.24 -1.05
N PRO A 297 5.03 -15.00 0.17
CA PRO A 297 4.22 -14.94 1.39
C PRO A 297 3.13 -13.86 1.34
N ALA A 298 3.40 -12.71 0.72
CA ALA A 298 2.47 -11.59 0.63
C ALA A 298 1.25 -11.91 -0.25
N GLN A 299 1.46 -12.61 -1.37
CA GLN A 299 0.37 -13.01 -2.25
C GLN A 299 -0.46 -14.16 -1.66
N ARG A 300 0.18 -15.08 -0.91
CA ARG A 300 -0.54 -16.08 -0.10
C ARG A 300 -1.40 -15.43 0.99
N ALA A 301 -0.91 -14.38 1.64
CA ALA A 301 -1.69 -13.61 2.60
C ALA A 301 -2.86 -12.87 1.94
N ALA A 302 -2.65 -12.24 0.78
CA ALA A 302 -3.71 -11.58 0.02
C ALA A 302 -4.80 -12.57 -0.47
N ALA A 303 -4.39 -13.75 -0.96
CA ALA A 303 -5.31 -14.81 -1.37
C ALA A 303 -6.07 -15.42 -0.19
N LEU A 304 -5.45 -15.56 0.98
CA LEU A 304 -6.12 -16.02 2.22
C LEU A 304 -7.17 -15.01 2.70
N ILE A 305 -6.87 -13.71 2.60
CA ILE A 305 -7.82 -12.65 2.96
C ILE A 305 -9.02 -12.66 1.99
N GLN A 306 -8.78 -12.83 0.69
CA GLN A 306 -9.85 -12.95 -0.31
C GLN A 306 -10.66 -14.26 -0.16
N GLY A 307 -10.00 -15.37 0.16
CA GLY A 307 -10.65 -16.66 0.43
C GLY A 307 -11.53 -16.64 1.69
N ALA A 308 -11.14 -15.89 2.73
CA ALA A 308 -11.96 -15.72 3.92
C ALA A 308 -13.24 -14.90 3.66
N VAL A 309 -13.24 -14.02 2.66
CA VAL A 309 -14.42 -13.23 2.23
C VAL A 309 -15.39 -14.05 1.35
N HIS A 310 -14.96 -15.22 0.84
CA HIS A 310 -15.77 -16.10 -0.01
C HIS A 310 -16.12 -17.46 0.61
N ALA A 311 -15.77 -17.70 1.88
CA ALA A 311 -16.07 -18.93 2.61
C ALA A 311 -17.57 -19.13 2.98
N GLY A 312 -18.48 -18.58 2.19
CA GLY A 312 -19.92 -18.63 2.45
C GLY A 312 -20.80 -19.01 1.25
N LYS A 313 -20.25 -19.31 0.06
CA LYS A 313 -21.05 -19.80 -1.08
C LYS A 313 -20.29 -20.80 -1.97
N ASP A 314 -20.93 -21.96 -2.06
CA ASP A 314 -21.01 -22.88 -3.19
C ASP A 314 -19.90 -23.92 -3.41
N GLU A 315 -20.28 -25.18 -3.10
CA GLU A 315 -19.92 -26.33 -3.92
C GLU A 315 -20.50 -26.16 -5.33
N ALA A 316 -19.66 -25.89 -6.32
CA ALA A 316 -19.75 -26.35 -7.72
C ALA A 316 -18.91 -25.45 -8.65
N ALA A 317 -17.63 -25.80 -8.85
CA ALA A 317 -16.88 -25.61 -10.10
C ALA A 317 -15.46 -26.11 -9.87
N LYS A 318 -15.15 -27.33 -10.33
CA LYS A 318 -13.78 -27.70 -10.66
C LYS A 318 -13.52 -27.17 -12.06
N GLU A 319 -13.05 -25.93 -12.14
CA GLU A 319 -12.37 -25.42 -13.33
C GLU A 319 -10.87 -25.39 -13.05
N GLU A 320 -10.12 -25.88 -14.03
CA GLU A 320 -8.67 -26.08 -14.00
C GLU A 320 -7.91 -24.76 -13.76
N GLU A 321 -6.93 -24.79 -12.87
CA GLU A 321 -6.00 -23.69 -12.58
C GLU A 321 -5.18 -23.29 -13.83
N GLN A 322 -5.64 -22.31 -14.59
CA GLN A 322 -4.81 -21.53 -15.51
C GLN A 322 -4.53 -20.16 -14.86
N GLY A 323 -3.25 -19.88 -14.58
CA GLY A 323 -2.81 -18.61 -13.99
C GLY A 323 -3.20 -17.38 -14.85
N PRO A 324 -3.11 -16.16 -14.30
CA PRO A 324 -3.57 -14.95 -14.96
C PRO A 324 -2.80 -14.73 -16.28
N LYS A 325 -3.51 -14.79 -17.41
CA LYS A 325 -2.98 -14.51 -18.74
C LYS A 325 -2.77 -13.00 -18.90
N SER A 326 -1.70 -12.58 -19.59
CA SER A 326 -1.51 -11.19 -19.99
C SER A 326 -2.73 -10.70 -20.78
N ARG A 327 -3.29 -9.56 -20.38
CA ARG A 327 -4.48 -8.94 -20.98
C ARG A 327 -4.02 -8.04 -22.14
N VAL A 328 -4.59 -8.25 -23.32
CA VAL A 328 -4.37 -7.38 -24.48
C VAL A 328 -5.62 -6.53 -24.67
N ALA A 329 -5.45 -5.22 -24.82
CA ALA A 329 -6.51 -4.29 -25.17
C ALA A 329 -6.35 -3.82 -26.61
N GLN A 330 -7.45 -3.85 -27.35
CA GLN A 330 -7.54 -3.34 -28.71
C GLN A 330 -8.02 -1.88 -28.72
N PRO A 331 -7.64 -1.07 -29.72
CA PRO A 331 -8.16 0.28 -29.89
C PRO A 331 -9.68 0.27 -30.17
N SER A 332 -10.36 1.36 -29.85
CA SER A 332 -11.81 1.53 -29.95
C SER A 332 -12.35 1.19 -31.33
N GLN A 333 -11.69 1.64 -32.40
CA GLN A 333 -12.10 1.36 -33.78
C GLN A 333 -12.20 -0.16 -34.07
N VAL A 334 -11.23 -0.94 -33.59
CA VAL A 334 -11.21 -2.41 -33.75
C VAL A 334 -12.24 -3.07 -32.84
N ARG A 335 -12.42 -2.55 -31.62
CA ARG A 335 -13.48 -3.03 -30.70
C ARG A 335 -14.87 -2.76 -31.26
N GLU A 336 -15.09 -1.65 -31.95
CA GLU A 336 -16.35 -1.32 -32.65
C GLU A 336 -16.61 -2.28 -33.80
N GLU A 337 -15.61 -2.52 -34.64
CA GLU A 337 -15.71 -3.46 -35.77
C GLU A 337 -16.01 -4.90 -35.29
N ASN A 338 -15.40 -5.32 -34.19
CA ASN A 338 -15.62 -6.64 -33.59
C ASN A 338 -16.92 -6.73 -32.76
N GLY A 339 -17.65 -5.62 -32.59
CA GLY A 339 -18.86 -5.57 -31.76
C GLY A 339 -18.60 -5.75 -30.26
N GLU A 340 -17.35 -5.55 -29.82
CA GLU A 340 -16.90 -5.69 -28.43
C GLU A 340 -17.16 -4.44 -27.58
N ILE A 341 -17.58 -3.33 -28.19
CA ILE A 341 -18.15 -2.22 -27.45
C ILE A 341 -19.58 -2.60 -27.05
N PRO A 342 -19.88 -2.90 -25.77
CA PRO A 342 -21.24 -2.71 -25.30
C PRO A 342 -21.51 -1.23 -25.54
N ASN A 343 -22.49 -0.90 -26.39
CA ASN A 343 -22.87 0.47 -26.72
C ASN A 343 -23.05 1.30 -25.44
N THR A 344 -21.98 1.94 -24.99
CA THR A 344 -21.94 2.78 -23.80
C THR A 344 -22.09 4.19 -24.30
N ASP A 345 -23.34 4.64 -24.32
CA ASP A 345 -23.65 6.00 -23.92
C ASP A 345 -22.89 7.08 -24.72
N THR A 346 -22.81 6.95 -26.04
CA THR A 346 -22.78 8.17 -26.84
C THR A 346 -24.16 8.79 -26.69
N GLY A 347 -24.22 10.05 -26.28
CA GLY A 347 -25.40 10.90 -26.40
C GLY A 347 -25.79 11.16 -27.86
N GLU A 348 -25.72 10.13 -28.70
CA GLU A 348 -26.18 10.11 -30.05
C GLU A 348 -27.70 10.26 -30.05
N ILE A 349 -28.13 11.22 -30.86
CA ILE A 349 -29.52 11.56 -31.02
C ILE A 349 -30.21 10.32 -31.60
N PRO A 350 -31.21 9.73 -30.91
CA PRO A 350 -31.81 8.47 -31.30
C PRO A 350 -32.41 8.61 -32.70
N VAL A 351 -31.98 7.72 -33.59
CA VAL A 351 -32.43 7.71 -34.98
C VAL A 351 -33.85 7.13 -35.03
N VAL A 352 -34.85 8.01 -35.14
CA VAL A 352 -36.26 7.60 -35.13
C VAL A 352 -36.76 7.40 -36.56
N LYS A 353 -37.29 6.21 -36.86
CA LYS A 353 -38.02 5.93 -38.10
C LYS A 353 -39.46 6.42 -37.94
N LYS A 354 -39.80 7.47 -38.67
CA LYS A 354 -41.13 8.09 -38.70
C LYS A 354 -42.15 7.18 -39.38
N ARG A 355 -43.45 7.46 -39.14
CA ARG A 355 -44.58 6.70 -39.73
C ARG A 355 -44.64 6.77 -41.26
N ASP A 356 -44.04 7.80 -41.87
CA ASP A 356 -43.89 7.97 -43.32
C ASP A 356 -42.69 7.18 -43.91
N GLY A 357 -41.96 6.44 -43.07
CA GLY A 357 -40.81 5.64 -43.46
C GLY A 357 -39.48 6.40 -43.49
N ARG A 358 -39.48 7.71 -43.26
CA ARG A 358 -38.26 8.53 -43.22
C ARG A 358 -37.52 8.34 -41.90
N ILE A 359 -36.20 8.38 -41.97
CA ILE A 359 -35.31 8.24 -40.83
C ILE A 359 -34.77 9.63 -40.49
N SER A 360 -34.90 10.07 -39.23
CA SER A 360 -34.45 11.39 -38.77
C SER A 360 -33.58 11.26 -37.53
N ALA A 361 -32.45 11.97 -37.54
CA ALA A 361 -31.53 12.13 -36.42
C ALA A 361 -31.39 13.61 -36.00
N ASP A 362 -32.29 14.47 -36.51
CA ASP A 362 -32.27 15.92 -36.23
C ASP A 362 -32.77 16.19 -34.79
N PRO A 363 -31.98 16.86 -33.93
CA PRO A 363 -32.37 17.15 -32.55
C PRO A 363 -33.54 18.14 -32.43
N ASN A 364 -33.87 18.88 -33.50
CA ASN A 364 -35.02 19.79 -33.54
C ASN A 364 -36.32 19.08 -34.00
N ASP A 365 -36.27 17.78 -34.30
CA ASP A 365 -37.43 16.99 -34.67
C ASP A 365 -38.28 16.59 -33.43
N PRO A 366 -39.60 16.85 -33.43
CA PRO A 366 -40.44 16.59 -32.25
C PRO A 366 -40.57 15.10 -31.87
N GLU A 367 -40.34 14.16 -32.79
CA GLU A 367 -40.39 12.72 -32.47
C GLU A 367 -39.07 12.24 -31.82
N VAL A 368 -37.95 12.78 -32.27
CA VAL A 368 -36.60 12.51 -31.75
C VAL A 368 -36.44 13.13 -30.36
N ALA A 369 -36.88 14.38 -30.17
CA ALA A 369 -36.87 15.04 -28.86
C ALA A 369 -37.68 14.29 -27.78
N LYS A 370 -38.80 13.67 -28.18
CA LYS A 370 -39.61 12.84 -27.27
C LYS A 370 -38.93 11.51 -26.93
N ALA A 371 -38.14 10.94 -27.84
CA ALA A 371 -37.36 9.73 -27.58
C ALA A 371 -36.25 10.01 -26.55
N ILE A 372 -35.50 11.10 -26.72
CA ILE A 372 -34.47 11.55 -25.77
C ILE A 372 -35.04 11.74 -24.35
N GLN A 373 -36.20 12.41 -24.22
CA GLN A 373 -36.83 12.62 -22.91
C GLN A 373 -37.26 11.32 -22.22
N ARG A 374 -37.68 10.30 -22.98
CA ARG A 374 -38.09 9.01 -22.43
C ARG A 374 -36.90 8.19 -21.94
N GLU A 375 -35.80 8.18 -22.68
CA GLU A 375 -34.55 7.51 -22.28
C GLU A 375 -33.96 8.14 -21.02
N GLN A 376 -33.86 9.48 -20.97
CA GLN A 376 -33.40 10.18 -19.78
C GLN A 376 -34.29 9.90 -18.54
N ALA A 377 -35.61 9.78 -18.73
CA ALA A 377 -36.53 9.41 -17.64
C ALA A 377 -36.33 7.96 -17.17
N GLN A 378 -36.02 7.03 -18.08
CA GLN A 378 -35.73 5.64 -17.76
C GLN A 378 -34.38 5.48 -17.04
N GLN A 379 -33.33 6.16 -17.49
CA GLN A 379 -32.02 6.19 -16.83
C GLN A 379 -32.12 6.73 -15.40
N LYS A 380 -32.85 7.85 -15.20
CA LYS A 380 -33.11 8.41 -13.86
C LYS A 380 -33.86 7.42 -12.95
N ARG A 381 -34.79 6.62 -13.49
CA ARG A 381 -35.52 5.59 -12.73
C ARG A 381 -34.62 4.40 -12.38
N ALA A 382 -33.75 3.96 -13.29
CA ALA A 382 -32.81 2.87 -13.05
C ALA A 382 -31.76 3.23 -11.98
N HIS A 383 -31.20 4.45 -12.06
CA HIS A 383 -30.26 4.96 -11.06
C HIS A 383 -30.89 5.06 -9.67
N ARG A 384 -32.12 5.60 -9.56
CA ARG A 384 -32.85 5.64 -8.28
C ARG A 384 -33.09 4.26 -7.67
N LYS A 385 -33.41 3.24 -8.49
CA LYS A 385 -33.59 1.85 -8.02
C LYS A 385 -32.28 1.25 -7.46
N ARG A 386 -31.13 1.46 -8.14
CA ARG A 386 -29.82 0.98 -7.66
C ARG A 386 -29.39 1.63 -6.34
N VAL A 387 -29.60 2.95 -6.20
CA VAL A 387 -29.29 3.67 -4.96
C VAL A 387 -30.21 3.23 -3.80
N HIS A 388 -31.48 2.94 -4.08
CA HIS A 388 -32.40 2.47 -3.04
C HIS A 388 -32.08 1.05 -2.55
N LEU A 389 -31.69 0.14 -3.45
CA LEU A 389 -31.32 -1.24 -3.11
C LEU A 389 -30.00 -1.32 -2.33
N SER A 390 -29.01 -0.49 -2.66
CA SER A 390 -27.74 -0.42 -1.90
C SER A 390 -27.92 0.14 -0.49
N ARG A 391 -28.77 1.16 -0.31
CA ARG A 391 -29.11 1.68 1.02
C ARG A 391 -29.85 0.66 1.88
N LEU A 392 -30.75 -0.13 1.29
CA LEU A 392 -31.46 -1.20 2.01
C LEU A 392 -30.49 -2.28 2.49
N GLY A 393 -29.50 -2.66 1.66
CA GLY A 393 -28.46 -3.63 2.03
C GLY A 393 -27.63 -3.18 3.24
N ILE A 394 -27.27 -1.90 3.30
CA ILE A 394 -26.51 -1.33 4.44
C ILE A 394 -27.35 -1.39 5.73
N ILE A 395 -28.64 -1.03 5.67
CA ILE A 395 -29.53 -1.08 6.84
C ILE A 395 -29.67 -2.51 7.36
N VAL A 396 -29.86 -3.48 6.46
CA VAL A 396 -29.95 -4.91 6.84
C VAL A 396 -28.64 -5.38 7.48
N GLY A 397 -27.48 -4.98 6.94
CA GLY A 397 -26.18 -5.30 7.53
C GLY A 397 -26.02 -4.80 8.97
N ILE A 398 -26.44 -3.55 9.23
CA ILE A 398 -26.40 -2.97 10.59
C ILE A 398 -27.32 -3.75 11.55
N VAL A 399 -28.52 -4.11 11.12
CA VAL A 399 -29.47 -4.89 11.94
C VAL A 399 -28.90 -6.26 12.32
N VAL A 400 -28.22 -6.95 11.39
CA VAL A 400 -27.58 -8.25 11.66
C VAL A 400 -26.45 -8.11 12.68
N ILE A 401 -25.63 -7.07 12.59
CA ILE A 401 -24.55 -6.81 13.55
C ILE A 401 -25.12 -6.56 14.95
N ILE A 402 -26.17 -5.75 15.05
CA ILE A 402 -26.85 -5.47 16.33
C ILE A 402 -27.43 -6.77 16.91
N ALA A 403 -28.08 -7.60 16.09
CA ALA A 403 -28.63 -8.88 16.53
C ALA A 403 -27.53 -9.83 17.04
N ALA A 404 -26.37 -9.87 16.38
CA ALA A 404 -25.22 -10.66 16.82
C ALA A 404 -24.67 -10.18 18.17
N LEU A 405 -24.55 -8.86 18.38
CA LEU A 405 -24.11 -8.27 19.64
C LEU A 405 -25.09 -8.56 20.78
N VAL A 406 -26.40 -8.45 20.52
CA VAL A 406 -27.45 -8.81 21.50
C VAL A 406 -27.40 -10.31 21.83
N GLY A 407 -27.18 -11.16 20.83
CA GLY A 407 -27.01 -12.60 21.04
C GLY A 407 -25.81 -12.94 21.92
N LEU A 408 -24.66 -12.29 21.68
CA LEU A 408 -23.46 -12.44 22.50
C LEU A 408 -23.67 -11.96 23.94
N ALA A 409 -24.32 -10.80 24.12
CA ALA A 409 -24.64 -10.28 25.45
C ALA A 409 -25.60 -11.22 26.21
N PHE A 410 -26.60 -11.77 25.54
CA PHE A 410 -27.53 -12.74 26.15
C PHE A 410 -26.83 -14.04 26.53
N ALA A 411 -25.92 -14.55 25.68
CA ALA A 411 -25.13 -15.74 25.99
C ALA A 411 -24.22 -15.51 27.21
N GLY A 412 -23.55 -14.36 27.29
CA GLY A 412 -22.75 -13.96 28.44
C GLY A 412 -23.57 -13.82 29.73
N TYR A 413 -24.76 -13.19 29.65
CA TYR A 413 -25.68 -13.09 30.78
C TYR A 413 -26.12 -14.47 31.28
N ARG A 414 -26.50 -15.38 30.35
CA ARG A 414 -26.95 -16.73 30.71
C ARG A 414 -25.86 -17.55 31.37
N TRP A 415 -24.60 -17.40 30.93
CA TRP A 415 -23.45 -18.03 31.55
C TRP A 415 -23.16 -17.47 32.94
N SER A 416 -23.23 -16.14 33.12
CA SER A 416 -23.05 -15.48 34.43
C SER A 416 -24.03 -16.05 35.47
N GLN A 417 -25.29 -16.30 35.09
CA GLN A 417 -26.32 -16.85 35.99
C GLN A 417 -26.09 -18.30 36.43
N THR A 418 -25.10 -19.01 35.86
CA THR A 418 -24.72 -20.37 36.30
C THR A 418 -23.67 -20.40 37.41
N LYS A 419 -23.13 -19.25 37.81
CA LYS A 419 -22.11 -19.13 38.85
C LYS A 419 -22.68 -18.55 40.13
N TYR A 420 -22.07 -18.90 41.26
CA TYR A 420 -22.40 -18.36 42.56
C TYR A 420 -21.13 -17.78 43.18
N TYR A 421 -21.25 -16.77 44.03
CA TYR A 421 -20.12 -16.30 44.82
C TYR A 421 -20.54 -15.90 46.23
N ILE A 422 -19.58 -15.89 47.14
CA ILE A 422 -19.77 -15.47 48.53
C ILE A 422 -19.15 -14.08 48.68
N GLY A 423 -19.93 -13.13 49.20
CA GLY A 423 -19.50 -11.73 49.38
C GLY A 423 -20.09 -11.12 50.65
N GLU A 424 -19.85 -9.82 50.85
CA GLU A 424 -20.40 -9.04 51.95
C GLU A 424 -21.63 -8.24 51.50
N HIS A 425 -22.73 -8.37 52.26
CA HIS A 425 -23.91 -7.52 52.14
C HIS A 425 -24.32 -7.02 53.53
N ASP A 426 -24.45 -5.71 53.72
CA ASP A 426 -24.88 -5.10 55.00
C ASP A 426 -24.13 -5.62 56.25
N GLY A 427 -22.83 -5.93 56.12
CA GLY A 427 -21.96 -6.38 57.20
C GLY A 427 -22.11 -7.85 57.60
N VAL A 428 -22.86 -8.64 56.83
CA VAL A 428 -22.97 -10.10 56.95
C VAL A 428 -22.49 -10.82 55.69
N VAL A 429 -22.09 -12.08 55.85
CA VAL A 429 -21.69 -12.92 54.71
C VAL A 429 -22.94 -13.38 53.95
N SER A 430 -23.01 -13.11 52.65
CA SER A 430 -24.15 -13.47 51.80
C SER A 430 -23.71 -14.24 50.56
N ILE A 431 -24.59 -15.14 50.11
CA ILE A 431 -24.40 -15.92 48.88
C ILE A 431 -25.16 -15.22 47.74
N TYR A 432 -24.42 -14.89 46.69
CA TYR A 432 -24.91 -14.28 45.47
C TYR A 432 -24.96 -15.29 44.33
N GLN A 433 -25.93 -15.14 43.42
CA GLN A 433 -25.93 -15.80 42.12
C GLN A 433 -25.57 -14.79 41.04
N GLY A 434 -24.53 -15.10 40.27
CA GLY A 434 -23.93 -14.22 39.27
C GLY A 434 -22.40 -14.18 39.38
N VAL A 435 -21.80 -13.21 38.69
CA VAL A 435 -20.35 -12.92 38.73
C VAL A 435 -20.16 -11.55 39.42
N PRO A 436 -19.14 -11.37 40.29
CA PRO A 436 -18.89 -10.12 41.01
C PRO A 436 -18.28 -9.04 40.10
N THR A 437 -18.94 -8.72 38.98
CA THR A 437 -18.48 -7.71 38.02
C THR A 437 -19.62 -6.79 37.62
N ASN A 438 -19.38 -5.48 37.69
CA ASN A 438 -20.30 -4.47 37.17
C ASN A 438 -19.97 -4.19 35.71
N VAL A 439 -20.93 -4.43 34.82
CA VAL A 439 -20.80 -4.19 33.38
C VAL A 439 -21.83 -3.15 32.97
N PHE A 440 -21.36 -1.97 32.56
CA PHE A 440 -22.19 -0.83 32.17
C PHE A 440 -23.23 -0.35 33.22
N GLY A 441 -22.92 -0.47 34.52
CA GLY A 441 -23.76 0.05 35.60
C GLY A 441 -24.91 -0.88 36.03
N VAL A 442 -24.96 -2.09 35.50
CA VAL A 442 -25.94 -3.12 35.88
C VAL A 442 -25.25 -4.18 36.71
N GLU A 443 -25.74 -4.41 37.93
CA GLU A 443 -25.31 -5.52 38.75
C GLU A 443 -25.85 -6.84 38.18
N LEU A 444 -24.95 -7.70 37.73
CA LEU A 444 -25.26 -9.00 37.14
C LEU A 444 -25.42 -10.11 38.20
N SER A 445 -25.51 -9.73 39.47
CA SER A 445 -25.65 -10.63 40.61
C SER A 445 -26.72 -10.16 41.57
N HIS A 446 -27.41 -11.12 42.19
CA HIS A 446 -28.39 -10.85 43.23
C HIS A 446 -28.14 -11.78 44.43
N ALA A 447 -28.38 -11.28 45.64
CA ALA A 447 -28.26 -12.06 46.86
C ALA A 447 -29.43 -13.07 46.94
N ILE A 448 -29.10 -14.35 47.12
CA ILE A 448 -30.10 -15.41 47.31
C ILE A 448 -30.28 -15.72 48.79
N GLN A 449 -29.19 -15.65 49.56
CA GLN A 449 -29.18 -16.10 50.94
C GLN A 449 -28.21 -15.29 51.79
N ASP A 450 -28.75 -14.58 52.79
CA ASP A 450 -27.97 -13.93 53.84
C ASP A 450 -27.72 -14.91 55.00
N THR A 451 -26.56 -14.79 55.64
CA THR A 451 -26.20 -15.62 56.81
C THR A 451 -26.10 -14.76 58.08
N ASP A 452 -26.13 -15.40 59.26
CA ASP A 452 -26.00 -14.70 60.55
C ASP A 452 -24.54 -14.36 60.92
N ILE A 453 -23.58 -14.57 60.01
CA ILE A 453 -22.15 -14.38 60.26
C ILE A 453 -21.76 -12.94 59.98
N LYS A 454 -21.41 -12.18 61.02
CA LYS A 454 -20.90 -10.80 60.90
C LYS A 454 -19.49 -10.77 60.34
N VAL A 455 -19.26 -10.01 59.28
CA VAL A 455 -17.95 -9.86 58.62
C VAL A 455 -16.90 -9.24 59.55
N SER A 456 -17.32 -8.35 60.45
CA SER A 456 -16.46 -7.76 61.49
C SER A 456 -15.88 -8.77 62.48
N SER A 457 -16.44 -9.98 62.57
CA SER A 457 -15.96 -11.05 63.43
C SER A 457 -15.01 -12.03 62.74
N LEU A 458 -14.72 -11.81 61.45
CA LEU A 458 -13.84 -12.66 60.65
C LEU A 458 -12.38 -12.18 60.68
N PRO A 459 -11.40 -13.12 60.63
CA PRO A 459 -9.99 -12.79 60.42
C PRO A 459 -9.77 -11.91 59.19
N GLN A 460 -8.73 -11.09 59.21
CA GLN A 460 -8.47 -10.11 58.14
C GLN A 460 -8.28 -10.76 56.76
N SER A 461 -7.66 -11.93 56.69
CA SER A 461 -7.50 -12.70 55.45
C SER A 461 -8.84 -13.11 54.80
N TRP A 462 -9.86 -13.41 55.61
CA TRP A 462 -11.19 -13.77 55.12
C TRP A 462 -11.99 -12.53 54.69
N ARG A 463 -11.77 -11.38 55.34
CA ARG A 463 -12.38 -10.11 54.92
C ARG A 463 -11.89 -9.67 53.55
N ASP A 464 -10.59 -9.80 53.29
CA ASP A 464 -10.00 -9.46 52.00
C ASP A 464 -10.50 -10.42 50.89
N GLN A 465 -10.62 -11.72 51.18
CA GLN A 465 -11.16 -12.71 50.22
C GLN A 465 -12.66 -12.55 49.95
N LEU A 466 -13.46 -12.14 50.95
CA LEU A 466 -14.88 -11.86 50.78
C LEU A 466 -15.13 -10.56 50.01
N HIS A 467 -14.23 -9.58 50.15
CA HIS A 467 -14.25 -8.35 49.36
C HIS A 467 -14.00 -8.64 47.87
N ASP A 468 -13.08 -9.54 47.54
CA ASP A 468 -12.78 -9.92 46.16
C ASP A 468 -13.81 -10.92 45.56
N GLY A 469 -14.62 -11.56 46.40
CA GLY A 469 -15.70 -12.47 46.01
C GLY A 469 -15.20 -13.89 45.71
N ILE A 470 -15.60 -14.85 46.53
CA ILE A 470 -15.20 -16.26 46.37
C ILE A 470 -16.17 -16.94 45.41
N THR A 471 -15.75 -17.17 44.16
CA THR A 471 -16.58 -17.82 43.13
C THR A 471 -16.62 -19.34 43.29
N VAL A 472 -17.81 -19.92 43.18
CA VAL A 472 -18.07 -21.37 43.26
C VAL A 472 -19.06 -21.79 42.17
N ASP A 473 -19.02 -23.08 41.81
CA ASP A 473 -19.75 -23.60 40.65
C ASP A 473 -21.16 -24.08 41.01
N SER A 474 -21.48 -24.18 42.30
CA SER A 474 -22.81 -24.60 42.77
C SER A 474 -23.21 -23.99 44.11
N LEU A 475 -24.52 -23.96 44.36
CA LEU A 475 -25.10 -23.44 45.61
C LEU A 475 -24.80 -24.34 46.83
N ASP A 476 -24.67 -25.65 46.62
CA ASP A 476 -24.31 -26.57 47.70
C ASP A 476 -22.84 -26.43 48.12
N GLU A 477 -21.97 -26.10 47.15
CA GLU A 477 -20.57 -25.74 47.40
C GLU A 477 -20.46 -24.39 48.10
N ALA A 478 -21.27 -23.39 47.73
CA ALA A 478 -21.33 -22.13 48.46
C ALA A 478 -21.71 -22.36 49.94
N ARG A 479 -22.70 -23.23 50.19
CA ARG A 479 -23.12 -23.59 51.56
C ARG A 479 -22.07 -24.37 52.33
N SER A 480 -21.31 -25.25 51.68
CA SER A 480 -20.22 -25.98 52.34
C SER A 480 -19.07 -25.04 52.73
N HIS A 481 -18.75 -24.07 51.88
CA HIS A 481 -17.77 -23.02 52.19
C HIS A 481 -18.21 -22.13 53.34
N VAL A 482 -19.48 -21.70 53.40
CA VAL A 482 -20.01 -20.96 54.56
C VAL A 482 -19.88 -21.78 55.85
N LYS A 483 -20.18 -23.08 55.82
CA LYS A 483 -20.01 -23.97 56.99
C LYS A 483 -18.55 -24.11 57.41
N LEU A 484 -17.63 -24.15 56.45
CA LEU A 484 -16.18 -24.20 56.72
C LEU A 484 -15.74 -22.92 57.44
N ILE A 485 -16.16 -21.75 56.95
CA ILE A 485 -15.89 -20.45 57.58
C ILE A 485 -16.46 -20.42 59.02
N GLU A 486 -17.66 -20.97 59.23
CA GLU A 486 -18.25 -21.07 60.58
C GLU A 486 -17.45 -22.00 61.51
N GLN A 487 -16.93 -23.13 61.01
CA GLN A 487 -16.12 -24.08 61.76
C GLN A 487 -14.74 -23.50 62.11
N GLU A 488 -14.07 -22.85 61.16
CA GLU A 488 -12.81 -22.15 61.42
C GLU A 488 -12.99 -21.02 62.44
N MET A 489 -14.10 -20.29 62.37
CA MET A 489 -14.42 -19.24 63.35
C MET A 489 -14.66 -19.82 64.76
N LYS A 490 -15.33 -20.97 64.87
CA LYS A 490 -15.49 -21.68 66.16
C LYS A 490 -14.14 -22.15 66.71
N ASN A 491 -13.28 -22.69 65.87
CA ASN A 491 -11.94 -23.14 66.25
C ASN A 491 -11.06 -21.96 66.66
N PHE A 492 -11.08 -20.84 65.94
CA PHE A 492 -10.32 -19.63 66.27
C PHE A 492 -10.79 -19.02 67.59
N LYS A 493 -12.11 -18.90 67.82
CA LYS A 493 -12.67 -18.44 69.10
C LYS A 493 -12.36 -19.40 70.26
N ALA A 494 -12.28 -20.71 70.01
CA ALA A 494 -11.88 -21.69 71.02
C ALA A 494 -10.40 -21.56 71.38
N THR A 495 -9.53 -21.33 70.39
CA THR A 495 -8.10 -21.08 70.59
C THR A 495 -7.85 -19.76 71.31
N GLU A 496 -8.55 -18.68 70.97
CA GLU A 496 -8.45 -17.41 71.72
C GLU A 496 -8.95 -17.56 73.16
N ARG A 497 -10.06 -18.29 73.40
CA ARG A 497 -10.53 -18.60 74.76
C ARG A 497 -9.58 -19.48 75.55
N ALA A 498 -8.82 -20.37 74.89
CA ALA A 498 -7.77 -21.17 75.51
C ALA A 498 -6.53 -20.32 75.83
N ASN A 499 -6.13 -19.43 74.93
CA ASN A 499 -4.99 -18.53 75.12
C ASN A 499 -5.27 -17.46 76.20
N ASN A 500 -6.52 -17.04 76.36
CA ASN A 500 -6.96 -16.10 77.41
C ASN A 500 -7.26 -16.78 78.77
N LYS A 501 -7.16 -18.11 78.85
CA LYS A 501 -7.24 -18.92 80.10
C LYS A 501 -5.88 -19.43 80.59
N GLY A 502 -4.80 -19.16 79.85
CA GLY A 502 -3.43 -19.58 80.17
C GLY A 502 -2.53 -18.52 80.81
N SER A 503 -3.06 -17.33 81.17
CA SER A 503 -2.27 -16.22 81.72
C SER A 503 -2.68 -15.84 83.15
N THR A 504 -2.83 -16.82 84.03
CA THR A 504 -2.80 -16.62 85.49
C THR A 504 -2.28 -17.90 86.15
N ASP A 505 -0.96 -18.06 86.25
CA ASP A 505 -0.31 -18.43 87.53
C ASP A 505 1.23 -18.45 87.46
N SER A 506 1.82 -17.90 88.53
CA SER A 506 3.16 -18.19 89.12
C SER A 506 4.46 -17.57 88.55
N SER A 507 4.85 -16.47 89.20
CA SER A 507 6.10 -16.24 89.99
C SER A 507 7.51 -16.55 89.46
N ASP A 508 8.33 -15.49 89.56
CA ASP A 508 9.70 -15.41 90.09
C ASP A 508 10.93 -15.91 89.30
N SER A 509 11.63 -14.91 88.74
CA SER A 509 12.94 -14.42 89.23
C SER A 509 14.12 -14.41 88.23
N LYS A 510 14.80 -13.26 88.26
CA LYS A 510 16.22 -12.96 88.01
C LYS A 510 16.78 -12.88 86.58
N SER A 511 17.13 -11.63 86.25
CA SER A 511 18.50 -11.13 86.01
C SER A 511 19.24 -11.59 84.74
N ALA A 512 19.37 -10.69 83.76
CA ALA A 512 20.64 -10.02 83.41
C ALA A 512 20.53 -9.26 82.07
N SER A 513 21.06 -8.04 82.04
CA SER A 513 21.57 -7.35 80.84
C SER A 513 22.75 -8.16 80.23
N PRO A 514 23.25 -7.93 78.98
CA PRO A 514 23.38 -6.61 78.35
C PRO A 514 23.27 -6.49 76.80
N SER A 515 23.30 -5.22 76.36
CA SER A 515 24.12 -4.67 75.24
C SER A 515 23.73 -4.77 73.75
N ALA A 516 24.06 -3.65 73.09
CA ALA A 516 24.27 -3.33 71.67
C ALA A 516 23.01 -3.10 70.81
N SER A 517 22.59 -1.85 70.53
CA SER A 517 23.19 -0.78 69.68
C SER A 517 23.16 -1.07 68.18
N GLY A 518 22.42 -0.25 67.42
CA GLY A 518 22.46 -0.26 65.95
C GLY A 518 21.39 0.61 65.29
N SER A 519 21.48 1.94 65.49
CA SER A 519 20.77 2.96 64.70
C SER A 519 21.40 3.17 63.33
N ALA A 520 20.62 3.48 62.28
CA ALA A 520 20.76 4.70 61.46
C ALA A 520 19.91 4.68 60.16
N SER A 521 19.24 5.80 59.90
CA SER A 521 18.76 6.32 58.58
C SER A 521 19.88 7.18 57.91
N PRO A 522 19.68 8.04 56.88
CA PRO A 522 18.88 8.09 55.62
C PRO A 522 19.74 8.52 54.36
N SER A 523 19.10 9.10 53.31
CA SER A 523 19.62 9.96 52.19
C SER A 523 20.10 9.26 50.90
N ALA A 524 20.10 9.81 49.66
CA ALA A 524 19.46 10.93 48.95
C ALA A 524 19.82 10.85 47.42
N ALA A 525 19.05 11.57 46.60
CA ALA A 525 19.16 11.97 45.17
C ALA A 525 20.45 11.79 44.31
N SER A 526 20.29 11.59 42.98
CA SER A 526 20.65 12.57 41.89
C SER A 526 20.72 11.95 40.47
N SER A 527 20.72 12.84 39.46
CA SER A 527 20.35 12.74 38.03
C SER A 527 21.53 12.47 37.03
N PRO A 528 21.33 12.44 35.68
CA PRO A 528 22.17 11.76 34.69
C PRO A 528 23.21 12.65 33.97
N ALA A 529 24.11 12.04 33.17
CA ALA A 529 25.05 12.75 32.29
C ALA A 529 25.25 12.06 30.93
N ALA A 530 25.19 12.87 29.88
CA ALA A 530 25.50 12.58 28.48
C ALA A 530 26.99 12.82 28.17
N LEU A 531 27.53 12.16 27.14
CA LEU A 531 28.84 12.47 26.55
C LEU A 531 28.77 12.58 25.02
N ARG A 532 29.39 13.63 24.49
CA ARG A 532 29.63 13.98 23.07
C ARG A 532 31.09 14.39 22.95
N VAL A 533 31.87 13.88 21.97
CA VAL A 533 33.06 14.53 21.35
C VAL A 533 33.42 13.83 19.99
N PRO A 534 34.32 14.31 19.10
CA PRO A 534 33.98 15.05 17.86
C PRO A 534 34.59 14.49 16.54
N LEU A 535 34.33 15.23 15.43
CA LEU A 535 34.79 15.07 14.02
C LEU A 535 36.31 15.19 13.78
N VAL A 536 36.77 14.57 12.68
CA VAL A 536 38.00 14.89 11.91
C VAL A 536 37.62 14.94 10.40
N PRO A 537 38.09 15.92 9.61
CA PRO A 537 37.82 15.99 8.16
C PRO A 537 38.96 15.38 7.34
N ILE A 538 38.64 14.66 6.26
CA ILE A 538 39.60 14.32 5.20
C ILE A 538 38.99 14.67 3.84
N SER A 539 39.73 15.51 3.12
CA SER A 539 39.53 15.99 1.76
C SER A 539 39.64 14.88 0.72
N GLY A 540 38.83 14.94 -0.34
CA GLY A 540 39.03 14.12 -1.54
C GLY A 540 38.01 14.42 -2.63
N VAL A 541 38.20 15.54 -3.33
CA VAL A 541 37.49 15.84 -4.59
C VAL A 541 38.14 15.02 -5.71
N ALA A 542 37.36 14.21 -6.41
CA ALA A 542 37.74 13.60 -7.67
C ALA A 542 36.70 13.97 -8.74
N ALA A 543 37.08 14.92 -9.59
CA ALA A 543 36.37 15.30 -10.80
C ALA A 543 36.46 14.16 -11.83
N TRP A 544 35.35 13.85 -12.52
CA TRP A 544 35.33 12.94 -13.65
C TRP A 544 34.69 13.59 -14.87
N SER A 545 35.52 13.67 -15.92
CA SER A 545 35.30 13.68 -17.37
C SER A 545 33.95 14.18 -17.91
N ALA A 546 34.01 15.37 -18.51
CA ALA A 546 33.03 15.87 -19.46
C ALA A 546 33.25 15.19 -20.82
N ASP A 547 32.35 14.29 -21.20
CA ASP A 547 32.03 14.03 -22.60
C ASP A 547 30.78 14.84 -22.96
N VAL A 548 30.78 15.42 -24.15
CA VAL A 548 29.89 16.49 -24.63
C VAL A 548 28.40 16.18 -24.42
N TRP A 549 27.75 16.89 -23.49
CA TRP A 549 26.29 16.89 -23.30
C TRP A 549 25.74 18.27 -23.65
N VAL A 550 24.62 18.30 -24.37
CA VAL A 550 23.81 19.52 -24.51
C VAL A 550 22.63 19.37 -23.54
N VAL A 551 22.76 19.95 -22.36
CA VAL A 551 21.60 20.21 -21.49
C VAL A 551 20.88 21.41 -22.08
N ILE A 552 19.68 21.20 -22.61
CA ILE A 552 18.79 22.29 -23.01
C ILE A 552 17.99 22.62 -21.74
N GLY A 553 18.38 23.70 -21.07
CA GLY A 553 17.73 24.20 -19.86
C GLY A 553 16.96 25.49 -20.07
#